data_AF-A0A4T0VS93-F1
#
_entry.id   AF-A0A4T0VS93-F1
#
_cell.length_a   1.000
_cell.length_b   1.000
_cell.length_c   1.000
_cell.angle_alpha   90.00
_cell.angle_beta   90.00
_cell.angle_gamma   90.00
#
_symmetry.space_group_name_H-M   'P 1'
#
loop_
_entity.id
_entity.type
_entity.pdbx_description
1 polymer ?
#
loop_
_entity_poly.entity_id
_entity_poly.type
_entity_poly.pdbx_seq_one_letter_code
_entity_poly.pdbx_strand_id
1 'polypeptide(L)'
;MHIGMKPSRSSSPSAGRAPQAVRMTLVGLLLATLPQQTCAAYVQVQDCYDQLSRSGGGGGGGGVSPLPRLHLEDLTASLDVQEGGAAALLRLNLTGSRLGQKTCDVQLAPRTPGSLQVASMGGFESYEDTAANVSCWVSGSAEYERALTTHAFDYKIANPKTLDSLDVSLQLRDANGLPYACAKAHVTPSLNRSLADAALYAPIAVFLVVLAVALWHESSDMASLSDSVLQIGPLMREPTRSHLTRIAEFLSYLQHVFFSAALSLDYPGFLRPVAAKASWSTLMIPRGPILTTSTYYGVRDGIYEVNGTFGGTDGLELMTQVMGAPVTMRTWANVASLSLILLATLAALVQLGYRLPLTSGFLRGESARRLRGTADYGLRGTAWTVLRVFLTYFLAPLTAWTTYQFTFAAFLPAYHVAVAAVVVALLVAALWWGIAQNSPRNLGYLLIDASPKHLLQTPGILSRSQDRFATVAFALMFVRGAATGGLQVAGLAQLLALAACEVVQLLVAGFTWRVFPLARVAGLLTATKLLVYFLCIAFLPDIAGHYARAVVGLVILTIHAVVLVFMFLLPSLFGAGALLAHSVSKVLDAKQVDGGEGLEVRINSALCQVTRVGKAF
;
A
#
# COMPACT_ATOMS: atom_id res chain seq x y z
N MET A 1 25.29 14.24 -0.56
CA MET A 1 26.59 13.52 -0.45
C MET A 1 26.55 12.76 0.86
N HIS A 2 26.02 11.54 0.87
CA HIS A 2 26.00 10.69 2.07
C HIS A 2 26.17 9.23 1.66
N ILE A 3 27.02 8.57 2.43
CA ILE A 3 27.63 7.28 2.18
C ILE A 3 26.64 6.19 2.60
N GLY A 4 26.30 5.33 1.65
CA GLY A 4 25.62 4.07 1.96
C GLY A 4 26.54 3.19 2.80
N MET A 5 26.29 3.13 4.11
CA MET A 5 26.95 2.17 4.99
C MET A 5 26.41 0.78 4.71
N LYS A 6 27.25 -0.04 4.05
CA LYS A 6 27.19 -1.50 4.13
C LYS A 6 27.39 -1.92 5.60
N PRO A 7 26.55 -2.80 6.17
CA PRO A 7 26.92 -3.43 7.43
C PRO A 7 28.07 -4.40 7.17
N SER A 8 29.12 -4.23 7.96
CA SER A 8 30.30 -5.09 8.00
C SER A 8 29.91 -6.51 8.44
N ARG A 9 30.51 -7.50 7.77
CA ARG A 9 30.43 -8.91 8.14
C ARG A 9 31.13 -9.10 9.49
N SER A 10 30.39 -9.44 10.53
CA SER A 10 30.94 -10.17 11.67
C SER A 10 30.91 -11.66 11.36
N SER A 11 32.09 -12.24 11.17
CA SER A 11 32.32 -13.67 11.10
C SER A 11 32.12 -14.33 12.47
N SER A 12 31.29 -15.36 12.54
CA SER A 12 31.39 -16.42 13.56
C SER A 12 30.92 -17.76 12.97
N PRO A 13 31.40 -18.90 13.50
CA PRO A 13 31.84 -20.02 12.69
C PRO A 13 30.74 -21.00 12.30
N SER A 14 31.07 -21.79 11.27
CA SER A 14 30.33 -22.94 10.76
C SER A 14 29.96 -23.97 11.82
N ALA A 15 28.69 -24.38 11.85
CA ALA A 15 28.26 -25.68 12.34
C ALA A 15 27.14 -26.22 11.43
N GLY A 16 27.29 -27.48 11.01
CA GLY A 16 26.59 -28.10 9.89
C GLY A 16 25.13 -28.53 10.13
N ARG A 17 24.56 -29.03 9.02
CA ARG A 17 23.18 -29.54 8.80
C ARG A 17 22.55 -30.38 9.94
N ALA A 18 21.34 -29.93 10.32
CA ALA A 18 20.03 -30.58 10.64
C ALA A 18 19.86 -32.12 10.60
N PRO A 19 18.73 -32.73 11.08
CA PRO A 19 17.49 -32.18 11.69
C PRO A 19 16.93 -32.94 12.94
N GLN A 20 15.79 -32.45 13.46
CA GLN A 20 14.70 -33.14 14.20
C GLN A 20 14.45 -32.80 15.70
N ALA A 21 13.22 -32.32 15.90
CA ALA A 21 12.24 -32.63 16.96
C ALA A 21 12.51 -32.29 18.44
N VAL A 22 11.65 -31.37 18.93
CA VAL A 22 10.91 -31.41 20.21
C VAL A 22 11.68 -31.89 21.44
N ARG A 23 12.17 -30.94 22.23
CA ARG A 23 12.12 -30.98 23.70
C ARG A 23 12.34 -29.56 24.27
N MET A 24 11.24 -28.85 24.47
CA MET A 24 11.19 -27.70 25.37
C MET A 24 11.32 -28.23 26.80
N THR A 25 12.46 -28.00 27.46
CA THR A 25 12.59 -28.20 28.90
C THR A 25 13.41 -27.07 29.53
N LEU A 26 12.73 -26.33 30.41
CA LEU A 26 13.18 -25.58 31.59
C LEU A 26 14.24 -24.47 31.44
N VAL A 27 15.12 -24.49 30.44
CA VAL A 27 16.13 -23.41 30.23
C VAL A 27 15.48 -22.13 29.71
N GLY A 28 14.30 -22.23 29.08
CA GLY A 28 13.53 -21.08 28.60
C GLY A 28 12.88 -20.23 29.70
N LEU A 29 12.75 -20.73 30.93
CA LEU A 29 12.14 -19.95 32.03
C LEU A 29 13.16 -19.06 32.76
N LEU A 30 14.45 -19.45 32.78
CA LEU A 30 15.52 -18.68 33.42
C LEU A 30 16.11 -17.59 32.52
N LEU A 31 15.86 -17.64 31.21
CA LEU A 31 16.21 -16.56 30.27
C LEU A 31 15.14 -15.45 30.21
N ALA A 32 13.98 -15.63 30.86
CA ALA A 32 12.91 -14.63 30.90
C ALA A 32 13.13 -13.50 31.92
N THR A 33 14.18 -13.59 32.76
CA THR A 33 14.49 -12.57 33.79
C THR A 33 15.75 -11.76 33.49
N LEU A 34 16.37 -11.94 32.31
CA LEU A 34 17.38 -11.00 31.86
C LEU A 34 16.65 -9.76 31.32
N PRO A 35 16.94 -8.54 31.80
CA PRO A 35 16.41 -7.33 31.19
C PRO A 35 16.82 -7.37 29.72
N GLN A 36 15.84 -7.49 28.83
CA GLN A 36 16.09 -7.38 27.41
C GLN A 36 16.79 -6.04 27.20
N GLN A 37 18.04 -6.06 26.74
CA GLN A 37 18.66 -4.86 26.19
C GLN A 37 17.79 -4.46 24.99
N THR A 38 16.89 -3.51 25.21
CA THR A 38 16.03 -2.95 24.16
C THR A 38 16.92 -2.21 23.19
N CYS A 39 17.21 -2.81 22.05
CA CYS A 39 17.90 -2.14 20.96
C CYS A 39 16.92 -1.20 20.26
N ALA A 40 17.04 0.11 20.53
CA ALA A 40 16.16 1.17 20.05
C ALA A 40 15.97 1.14 18.52
N ALA A 41 14.77 1.54 18.07
CA ALA A 41 14.39 1.55 16.67
C ALA A 41 14.78 2.86 15.99
N TYR A 42 15.13 2.80 14.70
CA TYR A 42 15.44 3.97 13.89
C TYR A 42 14.21 4.84 13.64
N VAL A 43 14.40 6.16 13.64
CA VAL A 43 13.36 7.14 13.28
C VAL A 43 13.86 8.11 12.22
N GLN A 44 12.93 8.64 11.43
CA GLN A 44 13.22 9.67 10.44
C GLN A 44 13.66 10.96 11.15
N VAL A 45 14.79 11.53 10.77
CA VAL A 45 15.41 12.70 11.44
C VAL A 45 15.71 13.84 10.48
N GLN A 46 15.57 15.07 10.97
CA GLN A 46 15.95 16.32 10.31
C GLN A 46 16.73 17.20 11.28
N ASP A 47 17.85 17.75 10.81
CA ASP A 47 18.62 18.76 11.55
C ASP A 47 17.88 20.10 11.48
N CYS A 48 17.53 20.65 12.65
CA CYS A 48 16.81 21.92 12.79
C CYS A 48 17.70 23.07 13.31
N TYR A 49 19.01 22.85 13.43
CA TYR A 49 19.92 23.81 14.04
C TYR A 49 19.95 25.16 13.31
N ASP A 50 19.94 25.13 11.97
CA ASP A 50 20.03 26.35 11.15
C ASP A 50 18.78 27.25 11.29
N GLN A 51 17.62 26.67 11.61
CA GLN A 51 16.38 27.42 11.86
C GLN A 51 16.44 28.14 13.22
N LEU A 52 16.96 27.46 14.25
CA LEU A 52 17.16 28.06 15.57
C LEU A 52 18.18 29.21 15.54
N SER A 53 19.28 29.03 14.80
CA SER A 53 20.30 30.07 14.63
C SER A 53 19.73 31.34 13.98
N ARG A 54 18.83 31.20 12.99
CA ARG A 54 18.17 32.35 12.35
C ARG A 54 17.11 33.02 13.22
N SER A 55 16.33 32.25 13.97
CA SER A 55 15.28 32.80 14.84
C SER A 55 15.84 33.60 16.03
N GLY A 56 17.08 33.33 16.46
CA GLY A 56 17.75 34.08 17.52
C GLY A 56 18.28 35.47 17.11
N GLY A 57 18.28 35.80 15.81
CA GLY A 57 18.83 37.06 15.28
C GLY A 57 17.92 38.28 15.37
N GLY A 58 16.66 38.11 15.78
CA GLY A 58 15.66 39.19 15.86
C GLY A 58 15.38 39.62 17.30
N GLY A 59 16.18 40.54 17.85
CA GLY A 59 15.71 41.43 18.92
C GLY A 59 16.11 41.15 20.38
N GLY A 60 16.91 40.12 20.69
CA GLY A 60 17.42 39.98 22.06
C GLY A 60 18.38 38.82 22.27
N GLY A 61 19.68 39.11 22.35
CA GLY A 61 20.68 38.32 23.08
C GLY A 61 20.85 36.81 22.78
N GLY A 62 20.29 36.26 21.70
CA GLY A 62 20.42 34.84 21.37
C GLY A 62 21.76 34.52 20.71
N GLY A 63 22.81 34.36 21.51
CA GLY A 63 24.14 33.94 21.03
C GLY A 63 24.14 32.51 20.46
N VAL A 64 25.07 32.22 19.55
CA VAL A 64 25.42 30.84 19.18
C VAL A 64 26.31 30.27 20.28
N SER A 65 26.09 29.01 20.68
CA SER A 65 26.95 28.38 21.68
C SER A 65 28.42 28.42 21.23
N PRO A 66 29.38 28.69 22.14
CA PRO A 66 30.80 28.55 21.84
C PRO A 66 31.23 27.09 21.59
N LEU A 67 30.36 26.11 21.91
CA LEU A 67 30.60 24.71 21.58
C LEU A 67 30.45 24.48 20.06
N PRO A 68 31.34 23.68 19.44
CA PRO A 68 31.18 23.29 18.05
C PRO A 68 29.87 22.51 17.83
N ARG A 69 29.16 22.86 16.75
CA ARG A 69 27.91 22.23 16.31
C ARG A 69 28.08 20.71 16.28
N LEU A 70 27.10 20.01 16.84
CA LEU A 70 26.98 18.57 16.67
C LEU A 70 26.21 18.30 15.38
N HIS A 71 26.87 17.67 14.40
CA HIS A 71 26.21 17.22 13.18
C HIS A 71 25.47 15.91 13.47
N LEU A 72 24.18 15.88 13.17
CA LEU A 72 23.36 14.70 13.43
C LEU A 72 23.70 13.60 12.44
N GLU A 73 23.91 12.39 12.97
CA GLU A 73 24.15 11.19 12.16
C GLU A 73 22.93 10.28 12.20
N ASP A 74 22.39 10.04 13.39
CA ASP A 74 21.24 9.16 13.59
C ASP A 74 20.49 9.47 14.89
N LEU A 75 19.20 9.15 14.92
CA LEU A 75 18.34 9.22 16.09
C LEU A 75 17.59 7.90 16.22
N THR A 76 17.75 7.26 17.38
CA THR A 76 16.96 6.05 17.70
C THR A 76 16.00 6.35 18.84
N ALA A 77 14.84 5.72 18.79
CA ALA A 77 13.78 5.90 19.78
C ALA A 77 13.19 4.56 20.20
N SER A 78 12.69 4.51 21.43
CA SER A 78 11.81 3.43 21.90
C SER A 78 10.67 4.03 22.71
N LEU A 79 9.49 3.41 22.60
CA LEU A 79 8.30 3.84 23.32
C LEU A 79 7.73 2.66 24.08
N ASP A 80 7.87 2.69 25.39
CA ASP A 80 7.31 1.68 26.29
C ASP A 80 6.02 2.21 26.92
N VAL A 81 4.88 1.65 26.49
CA VAL A 81 3.56 2.05 26.99
C VAL A 81 3.29 1.27 28.27
N GLN A 82 3.17 1.98 29.40
CA GLN A 82 2.98 1.36 30.70
C GLN A 82 1.63 0.65 30.80
N GLU A 83 1.57 -0.46 31.55
CA GLU A 83 0.35 -1.22 31.79
C GLU A 83 -0.77 -0.30 32.30
N GLY A 84 -1.86 -0.20 31.53
CA GLY A 84 -2.99 0.71 31.80
C GLY A 84 -3.10 1.92 30.86
N GLY A 85 -2.09 2.19 30.01
CA GLY A 85 -2.16 3.20 28.95
C GLY A 85 -2.16 4.67 29.40
N ALA A 86 -1.99 4.92 30.71
CA ALA A 86 -2.00 6.27 31.29
C ALA A 86 -0.69 7.05 31.03
N ALA A 87 0.43 6.34 30.85
CA ALA A 87 1.74 6.94 30.58
C ALA A 87 2.57 6.06 29.64
N ALA A 88 3.44 6.70 28.85
CA ALA A 88 4.46 6.02 28.06
C ALA A 88 5.84 6.61 28.35
N LEU A 89 6.85 5.74 28.43
CA LEU A 89 8.24 6.14 28.54
C LEU A 89 8.85 6.21 27.14
N LEU A 90 9.17 7.42 26.68
CA LEU A 90 9.88 7.67 25.43
C LEU A 90 11.37 7.78 25.72
N ARG A 91 12.17 6.84 25.20
CA ARG A 91 13.64 6.93 25.24
C ARG A 91 14.14 7.40 23.89
N LEU A 92 15.06 8.38 23.89
CA LEU A 92 15.67 8.95 22.69
C LEU A 92 17.19 8.88 22.81
N ASN A 93 17.85 8.31 21.81
CA ASN A 93 19.31 8.32 21.71
C ASN A 93 19.72 9.12 20.48
N LEU A 94 20.18 10.35 20.71
CA LEU A 94 20.67 11.23 19.67
C LEU A 94 22.15 10.98 19.46
N THR A 95 22.52 10.55 18.25
CA THR A 95 23.92 10.33 17.87
C THR A 95 24.38 11.40 16.88
N GLY A 96 25.59 11.90 17.09
CA GLY A 96 26.15 12.90 16.20
C GLY A 96 27.66 12.93 16.23
N SER A 97 28.24 13.58 15.22
CA SER A 97 29.67 13.78 15.06
C SER A 97 30.00 15.27 15.07
N ARG A 98 31.22 15.62 15.48
CA ARG A 98 31.72 17.00 15.40
C ARG A 98 32.76 17.11 14.29
N LEU A 99 32.72 18.21 13.54
CA LEU A 99 33.64 18.41 12.43
C LEU A 99 35.09 18.41 12.93
N GLY A 100 35.94 17.55 12.34
CA GLY A 100 37.37 17.45 12.69
C GLY A 100 37.68 16.62 13.95
N GLN A 101 36.68 16.13 14.68
CA GLN A 101 36.90 15.30 15.86
C GLN A 101 37.00 13.81 15.50
N LYS A 102 38.18 13.22 15.70
CA LYS A 102 38.45 11.80 15.40
C LYS A 102 38.49 10.90 16.64
N THR A 103 38.86 11.47 17.79
CA THR A 103 39.01 10.76 19.06
C THR A 103 38.02 11.25 20.12
N CYS A 104 37.76 10.40 21.11
CA CYS A 104 36.87 10.68 22.24
C CYS A 104 37.57 11.43 23.39
N ASP A 105 38.61 12.21 23.09
CA ASP A 105 39.45 12.86 24.12
C ASP A 105 38.78 14.08 24.78
N VAL A 106 37.69 14.57 24.20
CA VAL A 106 36.90 15.69 24.74
C VAL A 106 36.09 15.20 25.94
N GLN A 107 36.25 15.83 27.10
CA GLN A 107 35.39 15.58 28.26
C GLN A 107 33.92 15.79 27.88
N LEU A 108 33.16 14.69 27.82
CA LEU A 108 31.72 14.76 27.65
C LEU A 108 31.12 15.30 28.95
N ALA A 109 30.34 16.38 28.86
CA ALA A 109 29.60 16.89 30.00
C ALA A 109 28.62 15.79 30.47
N PRO A 110 28.76 15.26 31.70
CA PRO A 110 27.93 14.14 32.16
C PRO A 110 26.46 14.53 32.35
N ARG A 111 26.14 15.84 32.31
CA ARG A 111 24.79 16.38 32.38
C ARG A 111 24.61 17.38 31.25
N THR A 112 24.18 16.90 30.09
CA THR A 112 23.76 17.77 28.98
C THR A 112 22.27 18.09 29.13
N PRO A 113 21.88 19.37 29.34
CA PRO A 113 20.47 19.74 29.35
C PRO A 113 19.87 19.58 27.96
N GLY A 114 18.75 18.89 27.88
CA GLY A 114 17.93 18.72 26.69
C GLY A 114 16.53 19.28 26.92
N SER A 115 16.05 20.09 25.99
CA SER A 115 14.64 20.49 25.95
C SER A 115 13.95 19.72 24.84
N LEU A 116 12.93 18.94 25.20
CA LEU A 116 12.09 18.18 24.29
C LEU A 116 10.76 18.88 24.10
N GLN A 117 10.38 19.09 22.84
CA GLN A 117 9.07 19.56 22.46
C GLN A 117 8.34 18.42 21.77
N VAL A 118 7.15 18.07 22.27
CA VAL A 118 6.31 17.02 21.71
C VAL A 118 4.99 17.62 21.26
N ALA A 119 4.75 17.59 19.96
CA ALA A 119 3.46 17.93 19.40
C ALA A 119 2.67 16.66 19.08
N SER A 120 1.45 16.60 19.62
CA SER A 120 0.50 15.50 19.44
C SER A 120 -0.87 16.05 19.03
N MET A 121 -1.83 15.17 18.72
CA MET A 121 -3.22 15.63 18.54
C MET A 121 -3.85 16.25 19.80
N GLY A 122 -3.27 16.00 20.98
CA GLY A 122 -3.73 16.55 22.26
C GLY A 122 -3.24 17.96 22.56
N GLY A 123 -2.27 18.47 21.78
CA GLY A 123 -1.64 19.76 22.01
C GLY A 123 -0.11 19.66 21.94
N PHE A 124 0.53 20.71 22.43
CA PHE A 124 1.98 20.81 22.52
C PHE A 124 2.40 20.74 23.98
N GLU A 125 3.34 19.86 24.28
CA GLU A 125 3.94 19.75 25.61
C GLU A 125 5.45 19.86 25.50
N SER A 126 6.06 20.61 26.43
CA SER A 126 7.51 20.74 26.54
C SER A 126 8.00 20.06 27.80
N TYR A 127 9.04 19.26 27.66
CA TYR A 127 9.71 18.55 28.72
C TYR A 127 11.17 19.01 28.77
N GLU A 128 11.71 19.21 29.96
CA GLU A 128 13.12 19.49 30.17
C GLU A 128 13.72 18.39 31.02
N ASP A 129 14.81 17.80 30.55
CA ASP A 129 15.56 16.80 31.31
C ASP A 129 17.05 16.85 30.94
N THR A 130 17.88 16.21 31.75
CA THR A 130 19.30 16.03 31.45
C THR A 130 19.56 14.66 30.84
N ALA A 131 20.55 14.57 29.95
CA ALA A 131 20.93 13.30 29.34
C ALA A 131 21.25 12.26 30.44
N ALA A 132 20.52 11.14 30.43
CA ALA A 132 20.65 10.05 31.39
C ALA A 132 22.01 9.33 31.23
N ASN A 133 22.50 9.24 30.00
CA ASN A 133 23.81 8.68 29.69
C ASN A 133 24.40 9.39 28.47
N VAL A 134 25.71 9.60 28.48
CA VAL A 134 26.44 10.12 27.33
C VAL A 134 27.62 9.21 27.03
N SER A 135 27.63 8.60 25.85
CA SER A 135 28.68 7.68 25.41
C SER A 135 29.40 8.20 24.16
N CYS A 136 30.66 7.83 23.99
CA CYS A 136 31.45 8.17 22.81
C CYS A 136 32.14 6.93 22.28
N TRP A 137 32.11 6.73 20.96
CA TRP A 137 32.86 5.70 20.28
C TRP A 137 33.38 6.20 18.93
N VAL A 138 34.46 5.59 18.45
CA VAL A 138 35.04 5.92 17.14
C VAL A 138 34.44 4.99 16.10
N SER A 139 34.03 5.54 14.96
CA SER A 139 33.48 4.80 13.82
C SER A 139 34.18 5.24 12.53
N GLY A 140 34.55 4.27 11.69
CA GLY A 140 35.20 4.51 10.40
C GLY A 140 36.37 3.56 10.13
N SER A 141 36.87 3.57 8.88
CA SER A 141 38.19 3.06 8.53
C SER A 141 39.23 4.17 8.73
N ALA A 142 40.53 3.84 8.80
CA ALA A 142 41.63 4.77 9.13
C ALA A 142 41.64 6.11 8.34
N GLU A 143 41.00 6.17 7.16
CA GLU A 143 40.90 7.37 6.32
C GLU A 143 39.67 8.25 6.64
N TYR A 144 38.63 7.69 7.29
CA TYR A 144 37.36 8.34 7.61
C TYR A 144 36.94 8.18 9.07
N GLU A 145 37.89 8.05 9.98
CA GLU A 145 37.60 7.98 11.43
C GLU A 145 36.90 9.25 11.91
N ARG A 146 35.78 9.06 12.61
CA ARG A 146 35.03 10.10 13.30
C ARG A 146 34.65 9.62 14.69
N ALA A 147 34.72 10.53 15.66
CA ALA A 147 34.16 10.29 16.98
C ALA A 147 32.65 10.56 16.94
N LEU A 148 31.86 9.55 17.31
CA LEU A 148 30.41 9.63 17.48
C LEU A 148 30.10 9.76 18.97
N THR A 149 29.33 10.79 19.31
CA THR A 149 28.81 11.00 20.67
C THR A 149 27.31 10.75 20.69
N THR A 150 26.85 10.00 21.69
CA THR A 150 25.44 9.66 21.86
C THR A 150 24.91 10.18 23.17
N HIS A 151 23.83 10.94 23.10
CA HIS A 151 23.11 11.48 24.24
C HIS A 151 21.77 10.74 24.39
N ALA A 152 21.61 10.02 25.49
CA ALA A 152 20.40 9.28 25.83
C ALA A 152 19.49 10.10 26.76
N PHE A 153 18.20 10.18 26.44
CA PHE A 153 17.18 10.88 27.23
C PHE A 153 15.96 10.00 27.47
N ASP A 154 15.36 10.10 28.66
CA ASP A 154 14.18 9.34 29.06
C ASP A 154 13.05 10.29 29.48
N TYR A 155 12.02 10.42 28.66
CA TYR A 155 10.88 11.30 28.92
C TYR A 155 9.61 10.49 29.21
N LYS A 156 8.85 10.92 30.23
CA LYS A 156 7.53 10.33 30.54
C LYS A 156 6.43 11.16 29.90
N ILE A 157 5.75 10.57 28.92
CA ILE A 157 4.64 11.18 28.18
C ILE A 157 3.32 10.72 28.82
N ALA A 158 2.45 11.68 29.14
CA ALA A 158 1.12 11.38 29.67
C ALA A 158 0.11 11.10 28.54
N ASN A 159 -0.75 10.10 28.73
CA ASN A 159 -1.92 9.80 27.87
C ASN A 159 -1.63 9.64 26.35
N PRO A 160 -0.78 8.69 25.93
CA PRO A 160 -0.58 8.41 24.51
C PRO A 160 -1.89 7.93 23.84
N LYS A 161 -2.29 8.54 22.72
CA LYS A 161 -3.48 8.14 21.95
C LYS A 161 -3.16 7.01 20.95
N THR A 162 -4.17 6.20 20.60
CA THR A 162 -4.04 5.00 19.76
C THR A 162 -3.79 5.26 18.27
N LEU A 163 -4.01 6.50 17.81
CA LEU A 163 -3.74 6.99 16.46
C LEU A 163 -3.02 8.34 16.54
N ASP A 164 -1.95 8.37 17.32
CA ASP A 164 -1.11 9.56 17.45
C ASP A 164 0.15 9.43 16.59
N SER A 165 0.67 10.56 16.16
CA SER A 165 2.03 10.66 15.64
C SER A 165 2.72 11.76 16.44
N LEU A 166 3.75 11.39 17.18
CA LEU A 166 4.49 12.33 18.02
C LEU A 166 5.49 13.05 17.12
N ASP A 167 5.29 14.35 16.90
CA ASP A 167 6.31 15.21 16.30
C ASP A 167 7.20 15.73 17.41
N VAL A 168 8.45 15.27 17.39
CA VAL A 168 9.40 15.41 18.49
C VAL A 168 10.53 16.32 18.03
N SER A 169 10.76 17.42 18.75
CA SER A 169 11.92 18.29 18.56
C SER A 169 12.77 18.29 19.82
N LEU A 170 13.97 17.71 19.72
CA LEU A 170 14.96 17.65 20.79
C LEU A 170 16.05 18.69 20.53
N GLN A 171 16.25 19.59 21.49
CA GLN A 171 17.31 20.60 21.44
C GLN A 171 18.31 20.36 22.56
N LEU A 172 19.60 20.29 22.22
CA LEU A 172 20.69 20.19 23.19
C LEU A 172 21.23 21.58 23.50
N ARG A 173 21.36 21.88 24.79
CA ARG A 173 21.83 23.18 25.30
C ARG A 173 23.15 23.05 26.03
N ASP A 174 23.95 24.11 25.98
CA ASP A 174 25.18 24.22 26.76
C ASP A 174 24.91 24.69 28.20
N ALA A 175 25.98 24.84 28.98
CA ALA A 175 25.91 25.34 30.35
C ALA A 175 25.38 26.79 30.47
N ASN A 176 25.46 27.56 29.38
CA ASN A 176 24.96 28.93 29.29
C ASN A 176 23.54 28.99 28.71
N GLY A 177 22.90 27.84 28.47
CA GLY A 177 21.55 27.72 27.91
C GLY A 177 21.45 27.90 26.39
N LEU A 178 22.58 28.02 25.68
CA LEU A 178 22.62 28.20 24.23
C LEU A 178 22.55 26.86 23.49
N PRO A 179 21.77 26.75 22.41
CA PRO A 179 21.63 25.51 21.66
C PRO A 179 22.88 25.21 20.83
N TYR A 180 23.34 23.95 20.82
CA TYR A 180 24.46 23.48 19.98
C TYR A 180 24.09 22.29 19.08
N ALA A 181 22.91 21.71 19.26
CA ALA A 181 22.34 20.67 18.40
C ALA A 181 20.80 20.74 18.41
N CYS A 182 20.16 20.40 17.29
CA CYS A 182 18.71 20.29 17.19
C CYS A 182 18.32 19.13 16.29
N ALA A 183 17.49 18.23 16.80
CA ALA A 183 16.91 17.11 16.07
C ALA A 183 15.40 17.25 16.01
N LYS A 184 14.82 17.12 14.82
CA LYS A 184 13.39 16.95 14.62
C LYS A 184 13.11 15.55 14.09
N ALA A 185 12.12 14.86 14.66
CA ALA A 185 11.78 13.49 14.29
C ALA A 185 10.31 13.17 14.45
N HIS A 186 9.83 12.19 13.67
CA HIS A 186 8.48 11.64 13.81
C HIS A 186 8.55 10.27 14.46
N VAL A 187 8.05 10.20 15.69
CA VAL A 187 7.92 8.93 16.42
C VAL A 187 6.50 8.44 16.23
N THR A 188 6.36 7.32 15.52
CA THR A 188 5.06 6.71 15.25
C THR A 188 4.89 5.47 16.13
N PRO A 189 4.02 5.52 17.15
CA PRO A 189 3.69 4.35 17.96
C PRO A 189 3.14 3.21 17.10
N SER A 190 3.37 1.99 17.57
CA SER A 190 2.76 0.79 16.97
C SER A 190 1.24 0.88 17.02
N LEU A 191 0.58 0.47 15.92
CA LEU A 191 -0.88 0.39 15.89
C LEU A 191 -1.35 -0.61 16.94
N ASN A 192 -2.45 -0.30 17.62
CA ASN A 192 -3.08 -1.28 18.50
C ASN A 192 -3.47 -2.52 17.65
N ARG A 193 -3.50 -3.69 18.31
CA ARG A 193 -3.71 -4.96 17.60
C ARG A 193 -5.04 -5.00 16.84
N SER A 194 -6.12 -4.50 17.46
CA SER A 194 -7.45 -4.50 16.85
C SER A 194 -7.53 -3.62 15.60
N LEU A 195 -6.92 -2.44 15.59
CA LEU A 195 -6.89 -1.56 14.41
C LEU A 195 -5.96 -2.10 13.34
N ALA A 196 -4.80 -2.65 13.72
CA ALA A 196 -3.88 -3.27 12.78
C ALA A 196 -4.54 -4.46 12.06
N ASP A 197 -5.29 -5.28 12.80
CA ASP A 197 -6.05 -6.42 12.28
C ASP A 197 -7.24 -5.93 11.44
N ALA A 198 -8.00 -4.93 11.89
CA ALA A 198 -9.10 -4.37 11.11
C ALA A 198 -8.62 -3.76 9.78
N ALA A 199 -7.52 -3.01 9.78
CA ALA A 199 -6.95 -2.40 8.58
C ALA A 199 -6.44 -3.45 7.57
N LEU A 200 -6.02 -4.63 8.04
CA LEU A 200 -5.59 -5.73 7.19
C LEU A 200 -6.78 -6.56 6.68
N TYR A 201 -7.62 -7.03 7.59
CA TYR A 201 -8.65 -8.03 7.29
C TYR A 201 -9.93 -7.41 6.71
N ALA A 202 -10.28 -6.16 7.03
CA ALA A 202 -11.51 -5.57 6.48
C ALA A 202 -11.46 -5.42 4.95
N PRO A 203 -10.39 -4.87 4.32
CA PRO A 203 -10.30 -4.84 2.87
C PRO A 203 -10.33 -6.24 2.23
N ILE A 204 -9.69 -7.24 2.86
CA ILE A 204 -9.69 -8.63 2.38
C ILE A 204 -11.11 -9.22 2.45
N ALA A 205 -11.81 -9.03 3.57
CA ALA A 205 -13.18 -9.52 3.74
C ALA A 205 -14.12 -8.90 2.69
N VAL A 206 -14.04 -7.58 2.47
CA VAL A 206 -14.83 -6.92 1.42
C VAL A 206 -14.47 -7.46 0.04
N PHE A 207 -13.19 -7.67 -0.26
CA PHE A 207 -12.76 -8.27 -1.52
C PHE A 207 -13.37 -9.65 -1.74
N LEU A 208 -13.34 -10.52 -0.73
CA LEU A 208 -13.89 -11.87 -0.80
C LEU A 208 -15.41 -11.85 -1.01
N VAL A 209 -16.13 -10.94 -0.34
CA VAL A 209 -17.58 -10.76 -0.56
C VAL A 209 -17.86 -10.29 -1.99
N VAL A 210 -17.15 -9.26 -2.46
CA VAL A 210 -17.30 -8.75 -3.84
C VAL A 210 -17.02 -9.85 -4.87
N LEU A 211 -15.95 -10.63 -4.64
CA LEU A 211 -15.56 -11.75 -5.50
C LEU A 211 -16.62 -12.86 -5.50
N ALA A 212 -17.08 -13.29 -4.32
CA ALA A 212 -18.07 -14.35 -4.18
C ALA A 212 -19.40 -13.97 -4.87
N VAL A 213 -19.88 -12.75 -4.66
CA VAL A 213 -21.11 -12.25 -5.30
C VAL A 213 -20.95 -12.16 -6.81
N ALA A 214 -19.79 -11.68 -7.29
CA ALA A 214 -19.52 -11.59 -8.72
C ALA A 214 -19.52 -12.98 -9.38
N LEU A 215 -18.88 -13.97 -8.75
CA LEU A 215 -18.86 -15.35 -9.22
C LEU A 215 -20.25 -16.00 -9.17
N TRP A 216 -21.01 -15.75 -8.10
CA TRP A 216 -22.38 -16.24 -7.96
C TRP A 216 -23.26 -15.72 -9.09
N HIS A 217 -23.20 -14.41 -9.36
CA HIS A 217 -24.01 -13.81 -10.41
C HIS A 217 -23.68 -14.41 -11.78
N GLU A 218 -22.40 -14.50 -12.14
CA GLU A 218 -21.98 -15.12 -13.41
C GLU A 218 -22.44 -16.59 -13.51
N SER A 219 -22.44 -17.34 -12.41
CA SER A 219 -22.95 -18.72 -12.41
C SER A 219 -24.47 -18.81 -12.54
N SER A 220 -25.22 -17.87 -11.95
CA SER A 220 -26.68 -17.88 -11.94
C SER A 220 -27.29 -17.40 -13.27
N ASP A 221 -26.67 -16.42 -13.92
CA ASP A 221 -27.09 -15.92 -15.23
C ASP A 221 -26.96 -17.03 -16.29
N MET A 222 -25.92 -17.86 -16.14
CA MET A 222 -25.68 -19.06 -16.93
C MET A 222 -26.72 -20.17 -16.74
N ALA A 223 -27.23 -20.35 -15.52
CA ALA A 223 -28.33 -21.30 -15.25
C ALA A 223 -29.69 -20.80 -15.77
N SER A 224 -29.88 -19.48 -15.88
CA SER A 224 -31.11 -18.92 -16.46
C SER A 224 -31.15 -19.05 -17.99
N LEU A 225 -30.00 -18.91 -18.65
CA LEU A 225 -29.85 -19.05 -20.11
C LEU A 225 -30.04 -20.48 -20.63
N SER A 226 -29.96 -21.50 -19.78
CA SER A 226 -30.35 -22.88 -20.15
C SER A 226 -31.87 -23.11 -20.13
N ASP A 227 -32.65 -22.20 -19.54
CA ASP A 227 -34.09 -22.38 -19.32
C ASP A 227 -34.95 -21.35 -20.07
N SER A 228 -34.38 -20.21 -20.49
CA SER A 228 -35.13 -19.12 -21.13
C SER A 228 -34.75 -18.92 -22.61
N VAL A 229 -35.24 -19.80 -23.49
CA VAL A 229 -35.47 -19.49 -24.92
C VAL A 229 -36.88 -18.89 -25.13
N LEU A 230 -37.70 -18.73 -24.10
CA LEU A 230 -39.03 -18.13 -24.25
C LEU A 230 -39.33 -17.10 -23.15
N GLN A 231 -39.75 -15.92 -23.61
CA GLN A 231 -40.59 -14.95 -22.90
C GLN A 231 -40.08 -14.37 -21.57
N ILE A 232 -39.65 -13.10 -21.59
CA ILE A 232 -40.16 -12.00 -20.74
C ILE A 232 -39.64 -10.66 -21.33
N GLY A 233 -40.55 -9.68 -21.44
CA GLY A 233 -40.33 -8.37 -22.09
C GLY A 233 -39.41 -7.39 -21.34
N PRO A 234 -39.07 -6.24 -21.98
CA PRO A 234 -37.86 -5.46 -21.69
C PRO A 234 -37.92 -4.48 -20.50
N LEU A 235 -38.96 -4.53 -19.65
CA LEU A 235 -39.24 -3.39 -18.77
C LEU A 235 -38.47 -3.36 -17.43
N MET A 236 -37.78 -4.43 -17.04
CA MET A 236 -37.05 -4.51 -15.76
C MET A 236 -35.69 -5.24 -15.89
N ARG A 237 -34.98 -5.06 -17.01
CA ARG A 237 -33.59 -5.53 -17.09
C ARG A 237 -32.66 -4.45 -16.53
N GLU A 238 -32.21 -4.63 -15.29
CA GLU A 238 -31.07 -3.87 -14.79
C GLU A 238 -29.92 -4.04 -15.79
N PRO A 239 -29.21 -2.94 -16.12
CA PRO A 239 -28.12 -3.01 -17.07
C PRO A 239 -27.05 -3.96 -16.54
N THR A 240 -26.84 -5.08 -17.24
CA THR A 240 -25.91 -6.15 -16.86
C THR A 240 -24.48 -5.64 -16.93
N ARG A 241 -24.03 -5.00 -15.84
CA ARG A 241 -22.64 -4.73 -15.58
C ARG A 241 -21.90 -6.05 -15.53
N SER A 242 -20.78 -6.18 -16.24
CA SER A 242 -19.93 -7.36 -16.07
C SER A 242 -19.43 -7.35 -14.63
N HIS A 243 -19.77 -8.38 -13.84
CA HIS A 243 -19.44 -8.42 -12.41
C HIS A 243 -17.93 -8.43 -12.17
N LEU A 244 -17.16 -8.82 -13.19
CA LEU A 244 -15.70 -8.71 -13.27
C LEU A 244 -15.19 -7.26 -13.21
N THR A 245 -15.93 -6.28 -13.75
CA THR A 245 -15.55 -4.85 -13.68
C THR A 245 -15.50 -4.36 -12.23
N ARG A 246 -16.39 -4.87 -11.36
CA ARG A 246 -16.42 -4.49 -9.94
C ARG A 246 -15.17 -4.95 -9.19
N ILE A 247 -14.64 -6.13 -9.52
CA ILE A 247 -13.40 -6.67 -8.94
C ILE A 247 -12.22 -5.78 -9.34
N ALA A 248 -12.16 -5.38 -10.62
CA ALA A 248 -11.10 -4.50 -11.14
C ALA A 248 -11.11 -3.12 -10.50
N GLU A 249 -12.30 -2.52 -10.37
CA GLU A 249 -12.49 -1.23 -9.69
C GLU A 249 -12.08 -1.28 -8.22
N PHE A 250 -12.48 -2.34 -7.51
CA PHE A 250 -12.11 -2.54 -6.10
C PHE A 250 -10.60 -2.67 -5.92
N LEU A 251 -9.96 -3.56 -6.70
CA LEU A 251 -8.53 -3.79 -6.61
C LEU A 251 -7.75 -2.52 -6.98
N SER A 252 -8.16 -1.82 -8.06
CA SER A 252 -7.56 -0.54 -8.46
C SER A 252 -7.72 0.54 -7.38
N TYR A 253 -8.82 0.53 -6.62
CA TYR A 253 -9.00 1.46 -5.52
C TYR A 253 -8.04 1.15 -4.35
N LEU A 254 -7.89 -0.12 -3.95
CA LEU A 254 -6.92 -0.51 -2.93
C LEU A 254 -5.47 -0.19 -3.33
N GLN A 255 -5.13 -0.40 -4.60
CA GLN A 255 -3.84 0.01 -5.14
C GLN A 255 -3.63 1.52 -4.98
N HIS A 256 -4.66 2.33 -5.21
CA HIS A 256 -4.59 3.76 -4.96
C HIS A 256 -4.47 4.11 -3.47
N VAL A 257 -5.14 3.39 -2.55
CA VAL A 257 -4.93 3.58 -1.09
C VAL A 257 -3.46 3.41 -0.73
N PHE A 258 -2.83 2.34 -1.21
CA PHE A 258 -1.41 2.11 -0.96
C PHE A 258 -0.52 3.17 -1.63
N PHE A 259 -0.69 3.41 -2.94
CA PHE A 259 0.20 4.29 -3.68
C PHE A 259 0.03 5.77 -3.34
N SER A 260 -1.16 6.21 -2.96
CA SER A 260 -1.35 7.56 -2.44
C SER A 260 -0.56 7.76 -1.15
N ALA A 261 -0.56 6.82 -0.22
CA ALA A 261 0.27 6.93 0.99
C ALA A 261 1.78 6.74 0.73
N ALA A 262 2.17 6.15 -0.40
CA ALA A 262 3.56 5.89 -0.81
C ALA A 262 4.19 7.02 -1.64
N LEU A 263 3.54 8.19 -1.74
CA LEU A 263 4.14 9.38 -2.36
C LEU A 263 5.25 9.96 -1.47
N SER A 264 6.20 10.67 -2.07
CA SER A 264 7.28 11.34 -1.35
C SER A 264 6.81 12.67 -0.74
N LEU A 265 5.84 12.58 0.17
CA LEU A 265 5.26 13.70 0.92
C LEU A 265 5.46 13.54 2.43
N ASP A 266 5.28 14.62 3.18
CA ASP A 266 5.46 14.68 4.64
C ASP A 266 4.18 14.26 5.37
N TYR A 267 3.87 12.97 5.29
CA TYR A 267 2.67 12.37 5.86
C TYR A 267 2.69 12.34 7.39
N PRO A 268 1.52 12.45 8.06
CA PRO A 268 1.43 12.14 9.47
C PRO A 268 1.79 10.67 9.71
N GLY A 269 2.50 10.40 10.80
CA GLY A 269 3.15 9.11 11.07
C GLY A 269 2.22 7.90 10.99
N PHE A 270 0.97 8.02 11.46
CA PHE A 270 0.02 6.90 11.50
C PHE A 270 -0.54 6.50 10.13
N LEU A 271 -0.54 7.40 9.14
CA LEU A 271 -1.23 7.16 7.87
C LEU A 271 -0.56 6.04 7.06
N ARG A 272 0.78 6.05 7.00
CA ARG A 272 1.54 5.07 6.22
C ARG A 272 1.37 3.64 6.76
N PRO A 273 1.52 3.35 8.07
CA PRO A 273 1.26 2.03 8.62
C PRO A 273 -0.14 1.47 8.35
N VAL A 274 -1.17 2.31 8.38
CA VAL A 274 -2.55 1.88 8.09
C VAL A 274 -2.70 1.55 6.60
N ALA A 275 -2.26 2.45 5.71
CA ALA A 275 -2.33 2.22 4.26
C ALA A 275 -1.44 1.05 3.79
N ALA A 276 -0.32 0.79 4.46
CA ALA A 276 0.57 -0.32 4.18
C ALA A 276 -0.11 -1.70 4.34
N LYS A 277 -1.19 -1.80 5.11
CA LYS A 277 -2.00 -3.04 5.22
C LYS A 277 -2.72 -3.41 3.91
N ALA A 278 -2.88 -2.46 2.99
CA ALA A 278 -3.40 -2.71 1.64
C ALA A 278 -2.33 -3.10 0.61
N SER A 279 -1.06 -3.27 1.03
CA SER A 279 0.08 -3.58 0.13
C SER A 279 -0.12 -4.81 -0.75
N TRP A 280 -0.81 -5.84 -0.26
CA TRP A 280 -1.07 -7.08 -1.02
C TRP A 280 -1.78 -6.82 -2.37
N SER A 281 -2.56 -5.74 -2.49
CA SER A 281 -3.22 -5.33 -3.74
C SER A 281 -2.24 -4.85 -4.82
N THR A 282 -1.01 -4.53 -4.43
CA THR A 282 0.06 -3.96 -5.29
C THR A 282 1.16 -4.97 -5.61
N LEU A 283 0.90 -6.28 -5.43
CA LEU A 283 1.88 -7.36 -5.60
C LEU A 283 3.04 -7.30 -4.60
N MET A 284 2.86 -6.54 -3.52
CA MET A 284 3.84 -6.37 -2.47
C MET A 284 3.37 -7.09 -1.20
N ILE A 285 4.20 -8.00 -0.71
CA ILE A 285 3.95 -8.77 0.52
C ILE A 285 5.16 -8.57 1.44
N PRO A 286 4.96 -8.34 2.76
CA PRO A 286 6.07 -8.12 3.70
C PRO A 286 7.15 -9.20 3.64
N ARG A 287 6.74 -10.47 3.52
CA ARG A 287 7.62 -11.61 3.28
C ARG A 287 7.35 -12.15 1.89
N GLY A 288 8.20 -11.77 0.94
CA GLY A 288 8.06 -12.20 -0.45
C GLY A 288 8.48 -13.66 -0.67
N PRO A 289 8.21 -14.21 -1.87
CA PRO A 289 8.40 -15.62 -2.15
C PRO A 289 9.87 -16.04 -2.29
N ILE A 290 10.76 -15.12 -2.69
CA ILE A 290 12.19 -15.42 -2.91
C ILE A 290 13.03 -14.92 -1.74
N LEU A 291 12.86 -13.65 -1.38
CA LEU A 291 13.68 -12.97 -0.38
C LEU A 291 12.81 -12.64 0.84
N THR A 292 13.00 -13.42 1.91
CA THR A 292 12.19 -13.35 3.13
C THR A 292 12.83 -12.49 4.22
N THR A 293 14.15 -12.24 4.13
CA THR A 293 14.90 -11.48 5.13
C THR A 293 14.83 -9.98 4.84
N SER A 294 14.34 -9.21 5.81
CA SER A 294 14.36 -7.75 5.79
C SER A 294 15.46 -7.20 6.68
N THR A 295 15.99 -6.02 6.33
CA THR A 295 16.89 -5.25 7.19
C THR A 295 16.12 -4.59 8.34
N TYR A 296 14.84 -4.28 8.11
CA TYR A 296 13.96 -3.60 9.06
C TYR A 296 12.85 -4.55 9.54
N TYR A 297 12.49 -4.44 10.81
CA TYR A 297 11.48 -5.30 11.44
C TYR A 297 10.04 -4.80 11.21
N GLY A 298 9.87 -3.56 10.76
CA GLY A 298 8.57 -2.90 10.63
C GLY A 298 8.12 -2.28 11.94
N VAL A 299 7.87 -3.10 12.96
CA VAL A 299 7.61 -2.64 14.33
C VAL A 299 8.69 -3.17 15.26
N ARG A 300 9.31 -2.27 16.03
CA ARG A 300 10.36 -2.59 17.00
C ARG A 300 10.26 -1.62 18.18
N ASP A 301 10.42 -2.13 19.40
CA ASP A 301 10.39 -1.34 20.64
C ASP A 301 9.20 -0.37 20.75
N GLY A 302 8.01 -0.86 20.37
CA GLY A 302 6.74 -0.14 20.48
C GLY A 302 6.49 0.91 19.39
N ILE A 303 7.40 1.09 18.44
CA ILE A 303 7.28 2.08 17.35
C ILE A 303 7.52 1.46 15.96
N TYR A 304 7.12 2.17 14.91
CA TYR A 304 7.49 1.80 13.54
C TYR A 304 8.94 2.19 13.24
N GLU A 305 9.76 1.21 12.85
CA GLU A 305 11.17 1.40 12.52
C GLU A 305 11.30 2.00 11.12
N VAL A 306 11.85 3.21 11.04
CA VAL A 306 12.02 3.94 9.79
C VAL A 306 13.36 4.66 9.81
N ASN A 307 14.22 4.35 8.85
CA ASN A 307 15.48 5.03 8.61
C ASN A 307 15.38 5.91 7.36
N GLY A 308 15.46 7.22 7.55
CA GLY A 308 15.40 8.19 6.47
C GLY A 308 15.54 9.63 6.93
N THR A 309 15.51 10.55 5.98
CA THR A 309 15.51 12.01 6.22
C THR A 309 14.23 12.63 5.70
N PHE A 310 13.76 13.70 6.35
CA PHE A 310 12.55 14.41 5.96
C PHE A 310 12.63 14.94 4.53
N GLY A 311 11.68 14.54 3.69
CA GLY A 311 11.64 14.90 2.27
C GLY A 311 12.78 14.37 1.41
N GLY A 312 13.75 13.65 1.98
CA GLY A 312 14.91 13.09 1.27
C GLY A 312 14.82 11.59 1.00
N THR A 313 13.98 10.86 1.72
CA THR A 313 13.74 9.43 1.49
C THR A 313 12.46 9.21 0.69
N ASP A 314 12.54 8.38 -0.33
CA ASP A 314 11.43 8.06 -1.22
C ASP A 314 10.27 7.40 -0.47
N GLY A 315 9.03 7.80 -0.79
CA GLY A 315 7.83 7.28 -0.15
C GLY A 315 7.63 5.77 -0.30
N LEU A 316 8.02 5.18 -1.44
CA LEU A 316 8.00 3.73 -1.62
C LEU A 316 9.02 3.02 -0.73
N GLU A 317 10.20 3.60 -0.52
CA GLU A 317 11.20 3.06 0.42
C GLU A 317 10.64 3.05 1.84
N LEU A 318 10.08 4.17 2.29
CA LEU A 318 9.49 4.31 3.63
C LEU A 318 8.37 3.29 3.85
N MET A 319 7.57 2.98 2.82
CA MET A 319 6.56 1.92 2.90
C MET A 319 7.18 0.53 3.13
N THR A 320 8.27 0.20 2.44
CA THR A 320 8.93 -1.11 2.65
C THR A 320 9.47 -1.26 4.07
N GLN A 321 10.01 -0.19 4.64
CA GLN A 321 10.54 -0.19 6.01
C GLN A 321 9.42 -0.36 7.05
N VAL A 322 8.34 0.41 6.93
CA VAL A 322 7.15 0.32 7.81
C VAL A 322 6.51 -1.08 7.78
N MET A 323 6.53 -1.75 6.62
CA MET A 323 6.04 -3.12 6.48
C MET A 323 6.99 -4.19 7.05
N GLY A 324 8.25 -3.84 7.33
CA GLY A 324 9.30 -4.81 7.61
C GLY A 324 9.63 -5.68 6.40
N ALA A 325 9.52 -5.11 5.19
CA ALA A 325 9.79 -5.79 3.94
C ALA A 325 11.22 -5.52 3.46
N PRO A 326 11.84 -6.44 2.67
CA PRO A 326 13.12 -6.16 2.03
C PRO A 326 13.03 -4.88 1.19
N VAL A 327 14.13 -4.11 1.14
CA VAL A 327 14.20 -2.79 0.48
C VAL A 327 14.72 -2.83 -0.96
N THR A 328 14.45 -1.75 -1.72
CA THR A 328 14.95 -1.47 -3.07
C THR A 328 14.94 -2.67 -4.05
N MET A 329 16.12 -3.23 -4.36
CA MET A 329 16.32 -4.30 -5.34
C MET A 329 15.59 -5.58 -4.93
N ARG A 330 15.62 -5.89 -3.63
CA ARG A 330 15.04 -7.12 -3.08
C ARG A 330 13.52 -7.05 -3.06
N THR A 331 12.97 -5.86 -2.82
CA THR A 331 11.54 -5.59 -2.97
C THR A 331 11.08 -5.91 -4.39
N TRP A 332 11.76 -5.34 -5.38
CA TRP A 332 11.37 -5.50 -6.77
C TRP A 332 11.47 -6.94 -7.23
N ALA A 333 12.51 -7.69 -6.81
CA ALA A 333 12.62 -9.11 -7.12
C ALA A 333 11.44 -9.92 -6.57
N ASN A 334 10.96 -9.60 -5.36
CA ASN A 334 9.77 -10.22 -4.79
C ASN A 334 8.48 -9.85 -5.55
N VAL A 335 8.32 -8.58 -5.93
CA VAL A 335 7.17 -8.12 -6.73
C VAL A 335 7.17 -8.78 -8.12
N ALA A 336 8.31 -8.79 -8.80
CA ALA A 336 8.47 -9.38 -10.13
C ALA A 336 8.23 -10.89 -10.11
N SER A 337 8.75 -11.60 -9.10
CA SER A 337 8.51 -13.04 -8.96
C SER A 337 7.06 -13.37 -8.60
N LEU A 338 6.42 -12.62 -7.69
CA LEU A 338 5.00 -12.79 -7.40
C LEU A 338 4.14 -12.52 -8.64
N SER A 339 4.51 -11.53 -9.45
CA SER A 339 3.86 -11.24 -10.73
C SER A 339 3.91 -12.43 -11.69
N LEU A 340 5.07 -13.08 -11.82
CA LEU A 340 5.24 -14.27 -12.66
C LEU A 340 4.44 -15.46 -12.13
N ILE A 341 4.41 -15.67 -10.81
CA ILE A 341 3.59 -16.73 -10.17
C ILE A 341 2.10 -16.48 -10.44
N LEU A 342 1.63 -15.24 -10.29
CA LEU A 342 0.23 -14.89 -10.56
C LEU A 342 -0.12 -15.03 -12.04
N LEU A 343 0.79 -14.67 -12.95
CA LEU A 343 0.59 -14.86 -14.38
C LEU A 343 0.51 -16.36 -14.74
N ALA A 344 1.39 -17.19 -14.16
CA ALA A 344 1.40 -18.63 -14.38
C ALA A 344 0.16 -19.32 -13.80
N THR A 345 -0.27 -18.93 -12.60
CA THR A 345 -1.51 -19.46 -11.97
C THR A 345 -2.74 -19.04 -12.76
N LEU A 346 -2.83 -17.80 -13.24
CA LEU A 346 -3.91 -17.37 -14.13
C LEU A 346 -3.91 -18.17 -15.45
N ALA A 347 -2.74 -18.44 -16.04
CA ALA A 347 -2.62 -19.29 -17.22
C ALA A 347 -3.13 -20.71 -16.97
N ALA A 348 -2.74 -21.30 -15.84
CA ALA A 348 -3.16 -22.63 -15.43
C ALA A 348 -4.68 -22.70 -15.22
N LEU A 349 -5.29 -21.71 -14.55
CA LEU A 349 -6.74 -21.66 -14.34
C LEU A 349 -7.52 -21.56 -15.65
N VAL A 350 -7.07 -20.74 -16.59
CA VAL A 350 -7.70 -20.61 -17.91
C VAL A 350 -7.60 -21.92 -18.70
N GLN A 351 -6.42 -22.56 -18.70
CA GLN A 351 -6.23 -23.86 -19.36
C GLN A 351 -7.06 -24.97 -18.73
N LEU A 352 -7.14 -24.99 -17.40
CA LEU A 352 -7.95 -25.96 -16.66
C LEU A 352 -9.44 -25.79 -16.98
N GLY A 353 -9.91 -24.54 -17.03
CA GLY A 353 -11.27 -24.20 -17.45
C GLY A 353 -11.62 -24.70 -18.86
N TYR A 354 -10.67 -24.67 -19.80
CA TYR A 354 -10.88 -25.23 -21.14
C TYR A 354 -10.94 -26.76 -21.18
N ARG A 355 -10.27 -27.45 -20.25
CA ARG A 355 -10.15 -28.91 -20.23
C ARG A 355 -11.27 -29.61 -19.45
N LEU A 356 -11.92 -28.94 -18.51
CA LEU A 356 -12.99 -29.53 -17.70
C LEU A 356 -14.36 -29.47 -18.44
N PRO A 357 -15.05 -30.60 -18.63
CA PRO A 357 -16.40 -30.62 -19.21
C PRO A 357 -17.43 -29.86 -18.37
N LEU A 358 -17.25 -29.79 -17.04
CA LEU A 358 -18.16 -29.08 -16.13
C LEU A 358 -18.04 -27.55 -16.26
N THR A 359 -16.83 -27.03 -16.47
CA THR A 359 -16.61 -25.60 -16.75
C THR A 359 -16.95 -25.26 -18.19
N SER A 360 -17.14 -26.25 -19.07
CA SER A 360 -17.62 -26.00 -20.43
C SER A 360 -18.97 -25.29 -20.42
N GLY A 361 -19.83 -25.52 -19.41
CA GLY A 361 -21.03 -24.72 -19.18
C GLY A 361 -20.68 -23.26 -18.87
N PHE A 362 -20.02 -23.01 -17.73
CA PHE A 362 -19.59 -21.68 -17.23
C PHE A 362 -18.79 -20.85 -18.27
N LEU A 363 -17.92 -21.50 -19.04
CA LEU A 363 -17.08 -20.90 -20.09
C LEU A 363 -17.68 -21.05 -21.50
N ARG A 364 -18.94 -21.52 -21.68
CA ARG A 364 -19.70 -21.43 -22.96
C ARG A 364 -20.73 -20.30 -22.96
N GLY A 365 -20.84 -19.55 -21.86
CA GLY A 365 -21.67 -18.36 -21.74
C GLY A 365 -21.33 -17.26 -22.74
N GLU A 366 -22.24 -16.31 -22.93
CA GLU A 366 -22.07 -15.23 -23.90
C GLU A 366 -20.86 -14.32 -23.60
N SER A 367 -20.49 -14.18 -22.32
CA SER A 367 -19.24 -13.56 -21.85
C SER A 367 -18.01 -14.34 -22.32
N ALA A 368 -18.05 -15.67 -22.25
CA ALA A 368 -17.00 -16.54 -22.75
C ALA A 368 -17.01 -16.71 -24.28
N ARG A 369 -18.16 -16.53 -24.95
CA ARG A 369 -18.28 -16.49 -26.43
C ARG A 369 -17.70 -15.19 -27.00
N ARG A 370 -17.80 -14.07 -26.26
CA ARG A 370 -17.12 -12.79 -26.58
C ARG A 370 -15.61 -12.84 -26.29
N LEU A 371 -15.18 -13.50 -25.23
CA LEU A 371 -13.75 -13.84 -25.01
C LEU A 371 -13.23 -14.84 -26.07
N ARG A 372 -14.06 -15.79 -26.54
CA ARG A 372 -13.78 -16.75 -27.63
C ARG A 372 -13.78 -16.13 -29.03
N GLY A 373 -14.57 -15.09 -29.28
CA GLY A 373 -14.71 -14.48 -30.62
C GLY A 373 -13.42 -13.94 -31.21
N THR A 374 -12.35 -13.86 -30.41
CA THR A 374 -11.00 -13.49 -30.84
C THR A 374 -9.91 -14.49 -30.45
N ALA A 375 -10.28 -15.64 -29.88
CA ALA A 375 -9.32 -16.65 -29.47
C ALA A 375 -9.12 -17.65 -30.62
N ASP A 376 -8.00 -17.50 -31.33
CA ASP A 376 -7.42 -18.60 -32.08
C ASP A 376 -7.18 -19.76 -31.07
N TYR A 377 -7.71 -20.96 -31.35
CA TYR A 377 -7.83 -22.07 -30.38
C TYR A 377 -6.49 -22.66 -29.90
N GLY A 378 -5.37 -22.03 -30.26
CA GLY A 378 -4.01 -22.41 -29.89
C GLY A 378 -3.49 -21.74 -28.62
N LEU A 379 -2.29 -22.17 -28.22
CA LEU A 379 -1.53 -21.65 -27.08
C LEU A 379 -1.39 -20.11 -27.11
N ARG A 380 -1.28 -19.54 -28.32
CA ARG A 380 -1.16 -18.10 -28.57
C ARG A 380 -2.39 -17.32 -28.10
N GLY A 381 -3.60 -17.82 -28.35
CA GLY A 381 -4.84 -17.18 -27.94
C GLY A 381 -5.00 -17.18 -26.42
N THR A 382 -4.70 -18.31 -25.78
CA THR A 382 -4.75 -18.44 -24.31
C THR A 382 -3.74 -17.51 -23.63
N ALA A 383 -2.49 -17.50 -24.10
CA ALA A 383 -1.44 -16.63 -23.57
C ALA A 383 -1.84 -15.15 -23.66
N TRP A 384 -2.47 -14.76 -24.76
CA TRP A 384 -2.94 -13.40 -24.98
C TRP A 384 -4.06 -12.98 -24.03
N THR A 385 -5.07 -13.83 -23.84
CA THR A 385 -6.17 -13.56 -22.90
C THR A 385 -5.64 -13.42 -21.47
N VAL A 386 -4.73 -14.30 -21.05
CA VAL A 386 -4.13 -14.29 -19.71
C VAL A 386 -3.33 -13.01 -19.49
N LEU A 387 -2.47 -12.65 -20.44
CA LEU A 387 -1.65 -11.44 -20.35
C LEU A 387 -2.52 -10.18 -20.26
N ARG A 388 -3.58 -10.11 -21.07
CA ARG A 388 -4.53 -8.98 -21.07
C ARG A 388 -5.23 -8.83 -19.71
N VAL A 389 -5.75 -9.92 -19.17
CA VAL A 389 -6.41 -9.92 -17.86
C VAL A 389 -5.42 -9.48 -16.80
N PHE A 390 -4.24 -10.10 -16.75
CA PHE A 390 -3.19 -9.76 -15.79
C PHE A 390 -2.81 -8.27 -15.82
N LEU A 391 -2.53 -7.71 -17.00
CA LEU A 391 -2.18 -6.30 -17.14
C LEU A 391 -3.34 -5.36 -16.81
N THR A 392 -4.60 -5.77 -17.02
CA THR A 392 -5.75 -4.93 -16.62
C THR A 392 -5.79 -4.70 -15.10
N TYR A 393 -5.38 -5.68 -14.30
CA TYR A 393 -5.37 -5.58 -12.83
C TYR A 393 -4.05 -5.05 -12.27
N PHE A 394 -2.91 -5.40 -12.86
CA PHE A 394 -1.59 -5.21 -12.24
C PHE A 394 -0.61 -4.33 -13.02
N LEU A 395 -1.03 -3.71 -14.13
CA LEU A 395 -0.16 -2.82 -14.90
C LEU A 395 0.36 -1.64 -14.06
N ALA A 396 -0.52 -0.95 -13.32
CA ALA A 396 -0.10 0.20 -12.51
C ALA A 396 0.87 -0.19 -11.37
N PRO A 397 0.62 -1.24 -10.56
CA PRO A 397 1.59 -1.69 -9.58
C PRO A 397 2.94 -2.14 -10.16
N LEU A 398 2.90 -2.94 -11.24
CA LEU A 398 4.12 -3.47 -11.85
C LEU A 398 4.98 -2.35 -12.46
N THR A 399 4.35 -1.36 -13.09
CA THR A 399 5.03 -0.18 -13.62
C THR A 399 5.59 0.70 -12.50
N ALA A 400 4.87 0.92 -11.40
CA ALA A 400 5.35 1.69 -10.26
C ALA A 400 6.60 1.07 -9.63
N TRP A 401 6.56 -0.22 -9.26
CA TRP A 401 7.71 -0.88 -8.64
C TRP A 401 8.92 -0.99 -9.58
N THR A 402 8.68 -1.15 -10.88
CA THR A 402 9.77 -1.24 -11.87
C THR A 402 10.40 0.12 -12.16
N THR A 403 9.60 1.17 -12.32
CA THR A 403 10.12 2.54 -12.57
C THR A 403 10.82 3.13 -11.36
N TYR A 404 10.41 2.74 -10.15
CA TYR A 404 11.11 3.06 -8.90
C TYR A 404 12.58 2.63 -8.89
N GLN A 405 12.94 1.55 -9.61
CA GLN A 405 14.34 1.10 -9.67
C GLN A 405 15.25 2.13 -10.33
N PHE A 406 14.73 2.98 -11.22
CA PHE A 406 15.55 3.99 -11.90
C PHE A 406 15.93 5.16 -11.00
N THR A 407 15.16 5.41 -9.92
CA THR A 407 15.50 6.42 -8.93
C THR A 407 16.86 6.15 -8.26
N PHE A 408 17.21 4.87 -8.12
CA PHE A 408 18.48 4.42 -7.53
C PHE A 408 19.45 3.86 -8.58
N ALA A 409 19.27 4.16 -9.87
CA ALA A 409 20.06 3.54 -10.94
C ALA A 409 21.58 3.74 -10.76
N ALA A 410 22.01 4.86 -10.17
CA ALA A 410 23.42 5.15 -9.90
C ALA A 410 24.05 4.25 -8.81
N PHE A 411 23.23 3.67 -7.93
CA PHE A 411 23.69 2.86 -6.79
C PHE A 411 23.43 1.36 -7.00
N LEU A 412 22.58 1.01 -7.96
CA LEU A 412 22.23 -0.36 -8.29
C LEU A 412 23.23 -0.96 -9.30
N PRO A 413 23.49 -2.27 -9.24
CA PRO A 413 24.29 -2.93 -10.26
C PRO A 413 23.69 -2.77 -11.67
N ALA A 414 24.55 -2.56 -12.68
CA ALA A 414 24.10 -2.30 -14.05
C ALA A 414 23.19 -3.39 -14.64
N TYR A 415 23.43 -4.66 -14.31
CA TYR A 415 22.59 -5.78 -14.77
C TYR A 415 21.15 -5.65 -14.27
N HIS A 416 20.95 -5.17 -13.04
CA HIS A 416 19.63 -5.04 -12.43
C HIS A 416 18.84 -3.92 -13.09
N VAL A 417 19.48 -2.78 -13.31
CA VAL A 417 18.90 -1.64 -14.03
C VAL A 417 18.53 -2.05 -15.47
N ALA A 418 19.39 -2.83 -16.14
CA ALA A 418 19.11 -3.35 -17.48
C ALA A 418 17.87 -4.27 -17.50
N VAL A 419 17.72 -5.19 -16.54
CA VAL A 419 16.53 -6.06 -16.46
C VAL A 419 15.28 -5.22 -16.19
N ALA A 420 15.33 -4.25 -15.28
CA ALA A 420 14.21 -3.34 -15.02
C ALA A 420 13.80 -2.56 -16.29
N ALA A 421 14.79 -2.06 -17.06
CA ALA A 421 14.55 -1.38 -18.33
C ALA A 421 13.88 -2.28 -19.37
N VAL A 422 14.32 -3.55 -19.48
CA VAL A 422 13.69 -4.54 -20.35
C VAL A 422 12.23 -4.78 -19.93
N VAL A 423 11.95 -4.90 -18.63
CA VAL A 423 10.57 -5.08 -18.14
C VAL A 423 9.70 -3.89 -18.51
N VAL A 424 10.16 -2.64 -18.35
CA VAL A 424 9.40 -1.46 -18.79
C VAL A 424 9.19 -1.46 -20.30
N ALA A 425 10.21 -1.79 -21.10
CA ALA A 425 10.08 -1.88 -22.55
C ALA A 425 9.04 -2.94 -22.97
N LEU A 426 9.01 -4.09 -22.30
CA LEU A 426 8.00 -5.14 -22.52
C LEU A 426 6.59 -4.66 -22.14
N LEU A 427 6.44 -3.88 -21.06
CA LEU A 427 5.14 -3.31 -20.68
C LEU A 427 4.66 -2.28 -21.69
N VAL A 428 5.55 -1.40 -22.17
CA VAL A 428 5.25 -0.44 -23.24
C VAL A 428 4.89 -1.16 -24.53
N ALA A 429 5.64 -2.20 -24.91
CA ALA A 429 5.34 -3.01 -26.08
C ALA A 429 3.98 -3.72 -25.94
N ALA A 430 3.67 -4.28 -24.77
CA ALA A 430 2.38 -4.93 -24.51
C ALA A 430 1.22 -3.93 -24.59
N LEU A 431 1.41 -2.69 -24.11
CA LEU A 431 0.43 -1.62 -24.21
C LEU A 431 0.22 -1.16 -25.64
N TRP A 432 1.32 -0.83 -26.34
CA TRP A 432 1.29 -0.44 -27.74
C TRP A 432 0.59 -1.50 -28.58
N TRP A 433 0.95 -2.77 -28.37
CA TRP A 433 0.35 -3.89 -29.06
C TRP A 433 -1.13 -4.08 -28.71
N GLY A 434 -1.51 -3.90 -27.43
CA GLY A 434 -2.91 -3.93 -26.99
C GLY A 434 -3.77 -2.85 -27.64
N ILE A 435 -3.20 -1.66 -27.87
CA ILE A 435 -3.86 -0.54 -28.54
C ILE A 435 -3.91 -0.76 -30.06
N ALA A 436 -2.80 -1.20 -30.68
CA ALA A 436 -2.65 -1.34 -32.12
C ALA A 436 -3.54 -2.44 -32.73
N GLN A 437 -3.88 -3.49 -31.97
CA GLN A 437 -4.73 -4.58 -32.47
C GLN A 437 -6.23 -4.23 -32.61
N ASN A 438 -6.65 -2.96 -32.55
CA ASN A 438 -8.03 -2.51 -32.83
C ASN A 438 -9.13 -3.28 -32.08
N SER A 439 -8.81 -3.79 -30.88
CA SER A 439 -9.72 -4.56 -30.02
C SER A 439 -10.15 -3.84 -28.72
N PRO A 440 -10.40 -2.51 -28.70
CA PRO A 440 -10.96 -1.87 -27.51
C PRO A 440 -12.33 -2.43 -27.12
N ARG A 441 -13.09 -3.01 -28.07
CA ARG A 441 -14.31 -3.81 -27.80
C ARG A 441 -14.10 -4.98 -26.84
N ASN A 442 -12.92 -5.60 -26.84
CA ASN A 442 -12.59 -6.73 -25.97
C ASN A 442 -11.68 -6.34 -24.80
N LEU A 443 -11.22 -5.09 -24.74
CA LEU A 443 -10.41 -4.53 -23.66
C LEU A 443 -11.30 -3.77 -22.67
N GLY A 444 -12.28 -3.04 -23.21
CA GLY A 444 -13.23 -2.22 -22.47
C GLY A 444 -14.29 -3.02 -21.71
N TYR A 445 -14.54 -4.30 -21.99
CA TYR A 445 -15.62 -5.02 -21.29
C TYR A 445 -15.38 -5.18 -19.77
N LEU A 446 -14.12 -5.11 -19.32
CA LEU A 446 -13.73 -5.11 -17.90
C LEU A 446 -13.68 -3.71 -17.29
N LEU A 447 -13.80 -2.66 -18.12
CA LEU A 447 -13.72 -1.25 -17.72
C LEU A 447 -15.03 -0.47 -17.97
N ILE A 448 -15.89 -0.99 -18.84
CA ILE A 448 -17.07 -0.31 -19.38
C ILE A 448 -18.29 -1.15 -19.06
N ASP A 449 -19.20 -0.52 -18.32
CA ASP A 449 -20.50 -1.06 -17.97
C ASP A 449 -21.39 -1.17 -19.23
N ALA A 450 -21.85 -2.38 -19.55
CA ALA A 450 -22.71 -2.63 -20.71
C ALA A 450 -24.16 -2.29 -20.34
N SER A 451 -24.57 -1.04 -20.58
CA SER A 451 -25.97 -0.64 -20.40
C SER A 451 -26.83 -1.03 -21.62
N PRO A 452 -27.82 -1.95 -21.51
CA PRO A 452 -28.81 -2.29 -22.55
C PRO A 452 -29.58 -1.09 -23.12
N LYS A 453 -29.78 0.00 -22.36
CA LYS A 453 -30.46 1.20 -22.90
C LYS A 453 -29.66 1.92 -23.99
N HIS A 454 -28.36 1.64 -24.11
CA HIS A 454 -27.46 2.30 -25.04
C HIS A 454 -27.33 1.59 -26.39
N LEU A 455 -27.92 0.40 -26.53
CA LEU A 455 -27.95 -0.36 -27.79
C LEU A 455 -29.03 0.11 -28.77
N LEU A 456 -30.00 0.92 -28.32
CA LEU A 456 -31.09 1.43 -29.16
C LEU A 456 -30.84 2.81 -29.79
N GLN A 457 -29.75 3.52 -29.47
CA GLN A 457 -29.51 4.85 -30.03
C GLN A 457 -28.13 4.95 -30.70
N THR A 458 -28.13 4.82 -32.03
CA THR A 458 -27.04 5.14 -32.98
C THR A 458 -25.72 4.35 -32.81
N PRO A 459 -25.56 3.19 -33.51
CA PRO A 459 -24.45 2.25 -33.31
C PRO A 459 -23.04 2.75 -33.68
N GLY A 460 -22.90 3.80 -34.49
CA GLY A 460 -21.62 4.16 -35.14
C GLY A 460 -20.72 5.14 -34.37
N ILE A 461 -21.28 6.21 -33.80
CA ILE A 461 -20.52 7.31 -33.17
C ILE A 461 -20.12 6.94 -31.73
N LEU A 462 -21.01 6.23 -31.03
CA LEU A 462 -20.91 5.88 -29.63
C LEU A 462 -19.87 4.77 -29.38
N SER A 463 -19.79 3.79 -30.30
CA SER A 463 -18.74 2.74 -30.30
C SER A 463 -17.34 3.35 -30.34
N ARG A 464 -17.08 4.34 -31.21
CA ARG A 464 -15.76 4.98 -31.32
C ARG A 464 -15.37 5.77 -30.07
N SER A 465 -16.33 6.37 -29.36
CA SER A 465 -16.05 7.13 -28.13
C SER A 465 -15.70 6.22 -26.93
N GLN A 466 -16.35 5.06 -26.84
CA GLN A 466 -16.04 4.03 -25.84
C GLN A 466 -14.67 3.41 -26.09
N ASP A 467 -14.33 3.19 -27.36
CA ASP A 467 -13.03 2.66 -27.75
C ASP A 467 -11.89 3.60 -27.36
N ARG A 468 -12.06 4.91 -27.59
CA ARG A 468 -11.10 5.94 -27.13
C ARG A 468 -10.98 5.98 -25.61
N PHE A 469 -12.10 5.86 -24.88
CA PHE A 469 -12.10 5.83 -23.42
C PHE A 469 -11.27 4.67 -22.88
N ALA A 470 -11.45 3.46 -23.41
CA ALA A 470 -10.68 2.29 -23.00
C ALA A 470 -9.18 2.50 -23.26
N THR A 471 -8.79 2.95 -24.46
CA THR A 471 -7.39 3.23 -24.80
C THR A 471 -6.75 4.26 -23.87
N VAL A 472 -7.45 5.36 -23.61
CA VAL A 472 -6.96 6.41 -22.69
C VAL A 472 -6.85 5.89 -21.26
N ALA A 473 -7.84 5.13 -20.79
CA ALA A 473 -7.82 4.57 -19.44
C ALA A 473 -6.62 3.62 -19.23
N PHE A 474 -6.32 2.75 -20.20
CA PHE A 474 -5.15 1.88 -20.16
C PHE A 474 -3.83 2.64 -20.23
N ALA A 475 -3.73 3.66 -21.09
CA ALA A 475 -2.56 4.53 -21.14
C ALA A 475 -2.34 5.25 -19.79
N LEU A 476 -3.41 5.77 -19.20
CA LEU A 476 -3.36 6.42 -17.89
C LEU A 476 -2.99 5.44 -16.76
N MET A 477 -3.33 4.15 -16.83
CA MET A 477 -2.85 3.17 -15.86
C MET A 477 -1.32 3.06 -15.86
N PHE A 478 -0.70 3.02 -17.05
CA PHE A 478 0.76 3.03 -17.18
C PHE A 478 1.36 4.34 -16.67
N VAL A 479 0.81 5.49 -17.11
CA VAL A 479 1.30 6.81 -16.71
C VAL A 479 1.20 7.00 -15.19
N ARG A 480 0.10 6.57 -14.56
CA ARG A 480 -0.06 6.62 -13.09
C ARG A 480 1.02 5.80 -12.38
N GLY A 481 1.25 4.57 -12.83
CA GLY A 481 2.29 3.72 -12.22
C GLY A 481 3.69 4.30 -12.44
N ALA A 482 4.01 4.75 -13.65
CA ALA A 482 5.29 5.39 -13.96
C ALA A 482 5.50 6.70 -13.17
N ALA A 483 4.47 7.52 -12.99
CA ALA A 483 4.54 8.71 -12.14
C ALA A 483 4.74 8.33 -10.67
N THR A 484 4.03 7.32 -10.19
CA THR A 484 4.16 6.85 -8.81
C THR A 484 5.56 6.33 -8.51
N GLY A 485 6.18 5.54 -9.40
CA GLY A 485 7.51 4.98 -9.17
C GLY A 485 8.66 5.90 -9.57
N GLY A 486 8.60 6.49 -10.77
CA GLY A 486 9.71 7.21 -11.38
C GLY A 486 9.87 8.66 -10.94
N LEU A 487 8.85 9.30 -10.35
CA LEU A 487 8.91 10.69 -9.87
C LEU A 487 9.12 10.78 -8.34
N GLN A 488 9.57 9.71 -7.68
CA GLN A 488 9.75 9.67 -6.21
C GLN A 488 10.73 10.74 -5.69
N VAL A 489 11.71 11.17 -6.49
CA VAL A 489 12.65 12.26 -6.12
C VAL A 489 11.97 13.63 -6.04
N ALA A 490 10.83 13.82 -6.73
CA ALA A 490 10.14 15.09 -6.87
C ALA A 490 8.68 14.98 -6.43
N GLY A 491 8.42 14.92 -5.12
CA GLY A 491 7.09 14.70 -4.55
C GLY A 491 5.99 15.67 -5.03
N LEU A 492 6.32 16.95 -5.25
CA LEU A 492 5.37 17.91 -5.83
C LEU A 492 4.99 17.56 -7.29
N ALA A 493 5.99 17.28 -8.13
CA ALA A 493 5.75 16.91 -9.52
C ALA A 493 4.99 15.57 -9.62
N GLN A 494 5.33 14.64 -8.72
CA GLN A 494 4.64 13.35 -8.56
C GLN A 494 3.15 13.54 -8.27
N LEU A 495 2.82 14.39 -7.28
CA LEU A 495 1.45 14.67 -6.89
C LEU A 495 0.65 15.35 -8.02
N LEU A 496 1.23 16.37 -8.65
CA LEU A 496 0.58 17.10 -9.75
C LEU A 496 0.33 16.21 -10.97
N ALA A 497 1.29 15.34 -11.33
CA ALA A 497 1.13 14.40 -12.44
C ALA A 497 -0.01 13.40 -12.18
N LEU A 498 -0.12 12.87 -10.96
CA LEU A 498 -1.19 11.95 -10.58
C LEU A 498 -2.56 12.63 -10.53
N ALA A 499 -2.64 13.84 -9.96
CA ALA A 499 -3.87 14.64 -9.98
C ALA A 499 -4.32 14.95 -11.42
N ALA A 500 -3.38 15.34 -12.30
CA ALA A 500 -3.67 15.59 -13.71
C ALA A 500 -4.20 14.32 -14.41
N CYS A 501 -3.66 13.13 -14.10
CA CYS A 501 -4.17 11.87 -14.63
C CYS A 501 -5.65 11.64 -14.27
N GLU A 502 -6.06 11.95 -13.04
CA GLU A 502 -7.48 11.80 -12.64
C GLU A 502 -8.38 12.85 -13.28
N VAL A 503 -7.91 14.08 -13.46
CA VAL A 503 -8.63 15.12 -14.21
C VAL A 503 -8.85 14.66 -15.66
N VAL A 504 -7.82 14.17 -16.34
CA VAL A 504 -7.94 13.65 -17.71
C VAL A 504 -8.93 12.47 -17.75
N GLN A 505 -8.87 11.55 -16.79
CA GLN A 505 -9.82 10.44 -16.71
C GLN A 505 -11.27 10.92 -16.57
N LEU A 506 -11.54 11.92 -15.72
CA LEU A 506 -12.87 12.50 -15.54
C LEU A 506 -13.36 13.23 -16.80
N LEU A 507 -12.50 13.99 -17.46
CA LEU A 507 -12.84 14.71 -18.70
C LEU A 507 -13.20 13.73 -19.82
N VAL A 508 -12.41 12.68 -19.99
CA VAL A 508 -12.66 11.64 -21.01
C VAL A 508 -13.93 10.87 -20.68
N ALA A 509 -14.16 10.54 -19.39
CA ALA A 509 -15.41 9.92 -18.94
C ALA A 509 -16.64 10.80 -19.24
N GLY A 510 -16.57 12.10 -18.94
CA GLY A 510 -17.64 13.06 -19.22
C GLY A 510 -17.93 13.18 -20.71
N PHE A 511 -16.88 13.26 -21.55
CA PHE A 511 -17.03 13.31 -23.01
C PHE A 511 -17.67 12.04 -23.58
N THR A 512 -17.25 10.86 -23.10
CA THR A 512 -17.75 9.57 -23.59
C THR A 512 -19.18 9.29 -23.15
N TRP A 513 -19.57 9.68 -21.93
CA TRP A 513 -20.90 9.34 -21.40
C TRP A 513 -21.95 10.42 -21.61
N ARG A 514 -21.59 11.67 -21.91
CA ARG A 514 -22.53 12.81 -22.12
C ARG A 514 -23.52 13.09 -20.96
N VAL A 515 -23.44 12.33 -19.87
CA VAL A 515 -24.15 12.53 -18.59
C VAL A 515 -23.13 12.94 -17.54
N PHE A 516 -23.58 13.55 -16.43
CA PHE A 516 -22.74 13.84 -15.27
C PHE A 516 -21.91 12.60 -14.87
N PRO A 517 -20.57 12.59 -15.06
CA PRO A 517 -19.75 11.38 -14.86
C PRO A 517 -19.82 10.87 -13.43
N LEU A 518 -20.09 11.77 -12.47
CA LEU A 518 -20.31 11.47 -11.05
C LEU A 518 -21.55 10.61 -10.78
N ALA A 519 -22.50 10.53 -11.71
CA ALA A 519 -23.66 9.66 -11.59
C ALA A 519 -23.32 8.16 -11.74
N ARG A 520 -22.08 7.83 -12.14
CA ARG A 520 -21.60 6.44 -12.24
C ARG A 520 -20.53 6.16 -11.18
N VAL A 521 -20.54 4.93 -10.67
CA VAL A 521 -19.55 4.44 -9.68
C VAL A 521 -18.11 4.69 -10.13
N ALA A 522 -17.77 4.37 -11.38
CA ALA A 522 -16.43 4.60 -11.92
C ALA A 522 -16.02 6.09 -11.91
N GLY A 523 -16.94 7.00 -12.21
CA GLY A 523 -16.68 8.44 -12.16
C GLY A 523 -16.57 8.95 -10.72
N LEU A 524 -17.39 8.45 -9.81
CA LEU A 524 -17.31 8.78 -8.38
C LEU A 524 -16.00 8.26 -7.75
N LEU A 525 -15.56 7.05 -8.08
CA LEU A 525 -14.26 6.54 -7.65
C LEU A 525 -13.11 7.42 -8.16
N THR A 526 -13.15 7.84 -9.43
CA THR A 526 -12.15 8.73 -10.01
C THR A 526 -12.15 10.10 -9.32
N ALA A 527 -13.33 10.65 -9.04
CA ALA A 527 -13.46 11.91 -8.30
C ALA A 527 -12.95 11.79 -6.86
N THR A 528 -13.20 10.66 -6.18
CA THR A 528 -12.64 10.41 -4.85
C THR A 528 -11.12 10.29 -4.87
N LYS A 529 -10.54 9.61 -5.88
CA LYS A 529 -9.08 9.55 -6.06
C LYS A 529 -8.49 10.96 -6.24
N LEU A 530 -9.13 11.79 -7.06
CA LEU A 530 -8.73 13.18 -7.25
C LEU A 530 -8.84 14.00 -5.96
N LEU A 531 -9.93 13.83 -5.20
CA LEU A 531 -10.10 14.47 -3.89
C LEU A 531 -8.99 14.09 -2.92
N VAL A 532 -8.61 12.81 -2.85
CA VAL A 532 -7.49 12.35 -2.01
C VAL A 532 -6.18 13.03 -2.42
N TYR A 533 -5.87 13.14 -3.71
CA TYR A 533 -4.68 13.87 -4.16
C TYR A 533 -4.74 15.37 -3.79
N PHE A 534 -5.90 16.02 -3.85
CA PHE A 534 -6.03 17.40 -3.38
C PHE A 534 -5.82 17.52 -1.87
N LEU A 535 -6.31 16.57 -1.07
CA LEU A 535 -6.05 16.54 0.37
C LEU A 535 -4.56 16.32 0.67
N CYS A 536 -3.85 15.54 -0.14
CA CYS A 536 -2.41 15.36 -0.01
C CYS A 536 -1.58 16.64 -0.20
N ILE A 537 -2.14 17.73 -0.73
CA ILE A 537 -1.46 19.04 -0.79
C ILE A 537 -1.09 19.52 0.63
N ALA A 538 -1.87 19.18 1.66
CA ALA A 538 -1.55 19.51 3.05
C ALA A 538 -0.22 18.88 3.53
N PHE A 539 0.24 17.81 2.88
CA PHE A 539 1.48 17.10 3.22
C PHE A 539 2.70 17.61 2.45
N LEU A 540 2.55 18.65 1.63
CA LEU A 540 3.69 19.36 1.08
C LEU A 540 4.47 20.08 2.21
N PRO A 541 5.78 20.24 2.05
CA PRO A 541 6.59 20.99 3.02
C PRO A 541 6.03 22.42 3.15
N ASP A 542 6.07 22.96 4.37
CA ASP A 542 5.70 24.35 4.71
C ASP A 542 4.23 24.77 4.50
N ILE A 543 3.33 23.88 4.06
CA ILE A 543 1.91 24.23 3.84
C ILE A 543 1.07 24.13 5.12
N ALA A 544 1.13 23.00 5.82
CA ALA A 544 0.28 22.74 6.97
C ALA A 544 1.12 22.34 8.18
N GLY A 545 0.73 22.82 9.38
CA GLY A 545 1.32 22.38 10.64
C GLY A 545 0.98 20.93 10.98
N HIS A 546 1.71 20.35 11.93
CA HIS A 546 1.58 18.94 12.33
C HIS A 546 0.13 18.53 12.66
N TYR A 547 -0.57 19.34 13.46
CA TYR A 547 -1.96 19.09 13.83
C TYR A 547 -2.89 19.02 12.60
N ALA A 548 -2.76 19.98 11.69
CA ALA A 548 -3.58 20.01 10.47
C ALA A 548 -3.30 18.79 9.57
N ARG A 549 -2.03 18.39 9.44
CA ARG A 549 -1.67 17.16 8.71
C ARG A 549 -2.28 15.92 9.34
N ALA A 550 -2.24 15.79 10.67
CA ALA A 550 -2.86 14.68 11.37
C ALA A 550 -4.38 14.61 11.11
N VAL A 551 -5.09 15.75 11.19
CA VAL A 551 -6.53 15.82 10.89
C VAL A 551 -6.82 15.45 9.44
N VAL A 552 -6.06 15.99 8.47
CA VAL A 552 -6.23 15.65 7.05
C VAL A 552 -5.96 14.17 6.79
N GLY A 553 -4.95 13.58 7.44
CA GLY A 553 -4.68 12.14 7.38
C GLY A 553 -5.87 11.29 7.86
N LEU A 554 -6.53 11.70 8.96
CA LEU A 554 -7.72 11.02 9.47
C LEU A 554 -8.91 11.16 8.50
N VAL A 555 -9.09 12.32 7.88
CA VAL A 555 -10.11 12.55 6.84
C VAL A 555 -9.87 11.62 5.65
N ILE A 556 -8.63 11.48 5.19
CA ILE A 556 -8.27 10.57 4.08
C ILE A 556 -8.60 9.11 4.44
N LEU A 557 -8.22 8.63 5.64
CA LEU A 557 -8.58 7.28 6.10
C LEU A 557 -10.10 7.07 6.14
N THR A 558 -10.84 8.08 6.60
CA THR A 558 -12.30 8.03 6.66
C THR A 558 -12.91 7.94 5.26
N ILE A 559 -12.41 8.73 4.30
CA ILE A 559 -12.83 8.65 2.89
C ILE A 559 -12.61 7.25 2.34
N HIS A 560 -11.45 6.64 2.60
CA HIS A 560 -11.16 5.27 2.16
C HIS A 560 -12.14 4.26 2.78
N ALA A 561 -12.39 4.35 4.09
CA ALA A 561 -13.34 3.47 4.77
C ALA A 561 -14.77 3.62 4.20
N VAL A 562 -15.23 4.85 3.99
CA VAL A 562 -16.54 5.16 3.38
C VAL A 562 -16.65 4.56 1.99
N VAL A 563 -15.62 4.66 1.14
CA VAL A 563 -15.65 4.05 -0.18
C VAL A 563 -15.75 2.53 -0.10
N LEU A 564 -14.96 1.88 0.76
CA LEU A 564 -15.01 0.42 0.93
C LEU A 564 -16.40 -0.06 1.36
N VAL A 565 -17.06 0.66 2.28
CA VAL A 565 -18.39 0.29 2.78
C VAL A 565 -19.49 0.62 1.76
N PHE A 566 -19.59 1.89 1.34
CA PHE A 566 -20.75 2.37 0.58
C PHE A 566 -20.66 2.09 -0.92
N MET A 567 -19.47 2.05 -1.51
CA MET A 567 -19.32 1.81 -2.96
C MET A 567 -19.13 0.33 -3.31
N PHE A 568 -18.65 -0.47 -2.36
CA PHE A 568 -18.33 -1.88 -2.61
C PHE A 568 -19.14 -2.83 -1.74
N LEU A 569 -19.00 -2.77 -0.41
CA LEU A 569 -19.62 -3.75 0.49
C LEU A 569 -21.15 -3.73 0.39
N LEU A 570 -21.79 -2.57 0.62
CA LEU A 570 -23.24 -2.45 0.62
C LEU A 570 -23.85 -2.87 -0.74
N PRO A 571 -23.41 -2.35 -1.89
CA PRO A 571 -23.93 -2.80 -3.18
C PRO A 571 -23.77 -4.31 -3.42
N SER A 572 -22.66 -4.90 -2.98
CA SER A 572 -22.46 -6.35 -3.09
C SER A 572 -23.40 -7.15 -2.18
N LEU A 573 -23.65 -6.69 -0.95
CA LEU A 573 -24.61 -7.34 -0.05
C LEU A 573 -26.06 -7.23 -0.56
N PHE A 574 -26.45 -6.06 -1.08
CA PHE A 574 -27.76 -5.89 -1.72
C PHE A 574 -27.92 -6.82 -2.93
N GLY A 575 -26.89 -6.91 -3.79
CA GLY A 575 -26.87 -7.84 -4.92
C GLY A 575 -26.99 -9.30 -4.48
N ALA A 576 -26.28 -9.69 -3.41
CA ALA A 576 -26.38 -11.04 -2.85
C ALA A 576 -27.81 -11.35 -2.35
N GLY A 577 -28.43 -10.42 -1.63
CA GLY A 577 -29.81 -10.55 -1.13
C GLY A 577 -30.83 -10.71 -2.25
N ALA A 578 -30.70 -9.92 -3.33
CA ALA A 578 -31.56 -10.03 -4.51
C ALA A 578 -31.43 -11.40 -5.20
N LEU A 579 -30.19 -11.92 -5.33
CA LEU A 579 -29.93 -13.23 -5.92
C LEU A 579 -30.50 -14.37 -5.07
N LEU A 580 -30.40 -14.27 -3.74
CA LEU A 580 -31.00 -15.22 -2.81
C LEU A 580 -32.53 -15.19 -2.88
N ALA A 581 -33.15 -14.01 -2.94
CA ALA A 581 -34.60 -13.89 -3.08
C ALA A 581 -35.10 -14.54 -4.38
N HIS A 582 -34.39 -14.30 -5.49
CA HIS A 582 -34.73 -14.88 -6.79
C HIS A 582 -34.54 -16.41 -6.83
N SER A 583 -33.48 -16.95 -6.21
CA SER A 583 -33.29 -18.41 -6.15
C SER A 583 -34.35 -19.09 -5.29
N VAL A 584 -34.75 -18.47 -4.17
CA VAL A 584 -35.83 -18.98 -3.32
C VAL A 584 -37.18 -18.95 -4.06
N SER A 585 -37.48 -17.86 -4.79
CA SER A 585 -38.71 -17.78 -5.60
C SER A 585 -38.80 -18.94 -6.60
N LYS A 586 -37.72 -19.21 -7.35
CA LYS A 586 -37.68 -20.31 -8.32
C LYS A 586 -37.93 -21.68 -7.68
N VAL A 587 -37.42 -21.91 -6.47
CA VAL A 587 -37.64 -23.17 -5.73
C VAL A 587 -39.10 -23.29 -5.29
N LEU A 588 -39.72 -22.19 -4.86
CA LEU A 588 -41.14 -22.16 -4.49
C LEU A 588 -42.05 -22.38 -5.69
N ASP A 589 -41.75 -21.77 -6.84
CA ASP A 589 -42.51 -21.94 -8.08
C ASP A 589 -42.42 -23.40 -8.60
N ALA A 590 -41.23 -24.01 -8.55
CA ALA A 590 -41.05 -25.42 -8.90
C ALA A 590 -41.87 -26.36 -7.99
N LYS A 591 -42.02 -26.01 -6.70
CA LYS A 591 -42.82 -26.77 -5.73
C LYS A 591 -44.32 -26.69 -6.01
N GLN A 592 -44.79 -25.64 -6.67
CA GLN A 592 -46.20 -25.45 -7.01
C GLN A 592 -46.60 -26.13 -8.32
N VAL A 593 -45.65 -26.37 -9.23
CA VAL A 593 -45.86 -27.07 -10.51
C VAL A 593 -45.83 -28.60 -10.36
N ASP A 594 -44.95 -29.14 -9.51
CA ASP A 594 -44.91 -30.58 -9.22
C ASP A 594 -45.91 -30.92 -8.10
N GLY A 595 -47.21 -30.95 -8.44
CA GLY A 595 -48.26 -31.53 -7.61
C GLY A 595 -47.90 -32.98 -7.25
N GLY A 596 -47.47 -33.17 -6.00
CA GLY A 596 -47.26 -34.43 -5.27
C GLY A 596 -47.04 -35.70 -6.10
N GLU A 597 -45.78 -36.04 -6.39
CA GLU A 597 -45.23 -37.42 -6.35
C GLU A 597 -43.77 -37.53 -6.86
N GLY A 598 -43.16 -36.47 -7.41
CA GLY A 598 -41.76 -36.47 -7.90
C GLY A 598 -40.68 -35.94 -6.94
N LEU A 599 -41.06 -35.55 -5.71
CA LEU A 599 -40.28 -34.63 -4.87
C LEU A 599 -38.99 -35.24 -4.27
N GLU A 600 -38.98 -36.53 -3.92
CA GLU A 600 -37.81 -37.16 -3.28
C GLU A 600 -36.61 -37.36 -4.23
N VAL A 601 -36.85 -37.56 -5.52
CA VAL A 601 -35.77 -37.83 -6.49
C VAL A 601 -35.07 -36.53 -6.92
N ARG A 602 -35.81 -35.42 -7.04
CA ARG A 602 -35.25 -34.12 -7.46
C ARG A 602 -34.59 -33.34 -6.33
N ILE A 603 -35.10 -33.42 -5.09
CA ILE A 603 -34.43 -32.81 -3.92
C ILE A 603 -33.06 -33.45 -3.71
N ASN A 604 -32.93 -34.78 -3.85
CA ASN A 604 -31.64 -35.46 -3.76
C ASN A 604 -30.68 -35.07 -4.89
N SER A 605 -31.17 -34.74 -6.09
CA SER A 605 -30.35 -34.24 -7.20
C SER A 605 -29.84 -32.81 -6.96
N ALA A 606 -30.71 -31.91 -6.50
CA ALA A 606 -30.38 -30.51 -6.22
C ALA A 606 -29.49 -30.37 -4.97
N LEU A 607 -29.77 -31.11 -3.88
CA LEU A 607 -28.89 -31.16 -2.71
C LEU A 607 -27.53 -31.79 -3.06
N CYS A 608 -27.47 -32.78 -3.95
CA CYS A 608 -26.19 -33.37 -4.38
C CYS A 608 -25.36 -32.41 -5.25
N GLN A 609 -25.99 -31.49 -5.99
CA GLN A 609 -25.27 -30.40 -6.69
C GLN A 609 -24.78 -29.32 -5.72
N VAL A 610 -25.59 -28.91 -4.74
CA VAL A 610 -25.21 -27.87 -3.76
C VAL A 610 -24.16 -28.39 -2.76
N THR A 611 -24.26 -29.65 -2.31
CA THR A 611 -23.27 -30.26 -1.41
C THR A 611 -21.98 -30.69 -2.10
N ARG A 612 -21.97 -30.93 -3.43
CA ARG A 612 -20.71 -31.15 -4.17
C ARG A 612 -19.91 -29.86 -4.37
N VAL A 613 -20.56 -28.71 -4.53
CA VAL A 613 -19.87 -27.41 -4.66
C VAL A 613 -19.33 -26.94 -3.31
N GLY A 614 -20.03 -27.21 -2.20
CA GLY A 614 -19.54 -26.94 -0.85
C GLY A 614 -18.41 -27.87 -0.35
N LYS A 615 -18.15 -29.00 -1.02
CA LYS A 615 -17.05 -29.94 -0.69
C LYS A 615 -15.79 -29.79 -1.56
N ALA A 616 -15.80 -28.88 -2.54
CA ALA A 616 -14.67 -28.63 -3.45
C ALA A 616 -13.99 -27.26 -3.22
N PHE A 617 -14.25 -26.63 -2.08
CA PHE A 617 -13.52 -25.47 -1.55
C PHE A 617 -12.87 -25.82 -0.22
#